data_AF-A0A4R6V310-F1
#
_entry.id   AF-A0A4R6V310-F1
#
_cell.length_a   1.000
_cell.length_b   1.000
_cell.length_c   1.000
_cell.angle_alpha   90.00
_cell.angle_beta   90.00
_cell.angle_gamma   90.00
#
_symmetry.space_group_name_H-M   'P 1'
#
loop_
_entity.id
_entity.type
_entity.pdbx_description
1 polymer ?
#
loop_
_entity_poly.entity_id
_entity_poly.type
_entity_poly.pdbx_seq_one_letter_code
_entity_poly.pdbx_strand_id
1 'polypeptide(L)'
;MNSKMVKKAASRKTYTPQFKEQALELAKKHGVPKAAQDLGISEQALYGWRTKRKQTGQSFEEQKLQQAEMARLKRDNARLEEEVAFLKKAAAYFAKQPK
;
A
#
# COMPACT_ATOMS: atom_id res chain seq x y z
N MET A 1 31.98 -35.94 8.01
CA MET A 1 30.60 -36.20 7.54
C MET A 1 29.68 -35.19 8.19
N ASN A 2 29.39 -34.05 7.53
CA ASN A 2 28.58 -32.99 8.15
C ASN A 2 27.13 -33.09 7.66
N SER A 3 26.30 -33.74 8.47
CA SER A 3 24.84 -33.79 8.30
C SER A 3 24.27 -32.38 8.44
N LYS A 4 23.99 -31.73 7.31
CA LYS A 4 23.14 -30.53 7.27
C LYS A 4 21.72 -30.97 7.62
N MET A 5 21.25 -30.61 8.82
CA MET A 5 19.85 -30.72 9.21
C MET A 5 18.98 -29.92 8.22
N VAL A 6 18.26 -30.64 7.35
CA VAL A 6 17.27 -30.05 6.46
C VAL A 6 16.06 -29.71 7.32
N LYS A 7 15.83 -28.42 7.61
CA LYS A 7 14.64 -27.98 8.35
C LYS A 7 13.39 -28.44 7.59
N LYS A 8 12.56 -29.29 8.23
CA LYS A 8 11.28 -29.75 7.70
C LYS A 8 10.42 -28.54 7.36
N ALA A 9 10.16 -28.32 6.07
CA ALA A 9 9.30 -27.23 5.61
C ALA A 9 7.91 -27.38 6.24
N ALA A 10 7.50 -26.40 7.04
CA ALA A 10 6.18 -26.39 7.65
C ALA A 10 5.11 -26.51 6.55
N SER A 11 4.16 -27.44 6.71
CA SER A 11 3.07 -27.57 5.75
C SER A 11 2.28 -26.25 5.72
N ARG A 12 2.15 -25.66 4.53
CA ARG A 12 1.41 -24.41 4.39
C ARG A 12 -0.06 -24.72 4.63
N LYS A 13 -0.66 -24.12 5.67
CA LYS A 13 -2.12 -24.17 5.87
C LYS A 13 -2.79 -23.55 4.64
N THR A 14 -3.60 -24.33 3.94
CA THR A 14 -4.40 -23.87 2.80
C THR A 14 -5.78 -23.49 3.29
N TYR A 15 -6.21 -22.27 2.97
CA TYR A 15 -7.55 -21.77 3.30
C TYR A 15 -8.39 -21.67 2.04
N THR A 16 -9.68 -21.96 2.17
CA THR A 16 -10.65 -21.85 1.06
C THR A 16 -10.79 -20.38 0.61
N PRO A 17 -11.13 -20.14 -0.66
CA PRO A 17 -11.39 -18.79 -1.16
C PRO A 17 -12.45 -18.04 -0.34
N GLN A 18 -13.53 -18.72 0.03
CA GLN A 18 -14.64 -18.17 0.82
C GLN A 18 -14.16 -17.73 2.20
N PHE A 19 -13.36 -18.56 2.87
CA PHE A 19 -12.78 -18.20 4.17
C PHE A 19 -11.88 -16.97 4.07
N LYS A 20 -11.03 -16.89 3.04
CA LYS A 20 -10.16 -15.73 2.81
C LYS A 20 -10.99 -14.46 2.60
N GLU A 21 -12.09 -14.54 1.85
CA GLU A 21 -12.96 -13.39 1.60
C GLU A 21 -13.64 -12.91 2.89
N GLN A 22 -14.20 -13.84 3.67
CA GLN A 22 -14.80 -13.53 4.97
C GLN A 22 -13.79 -12.93 5.95
N ALA A 23 -12.57 -13.47 5.98
CA ALA A 23 -11.49 -12.95 6.81
C ALA A 23 -11.09 -11.51 6.41
N LEU A 24 -11.08 -11.21 5.11
CA LEU A 24 -10.79 -9.87 4.60
C LEU A 24 -11.91 -8.87 4.90
N GLU A 25 -13.17 -9.29 4.85
CA GLU A 25 -14.30 -8.43 5.25
C GLU A 25 -14.30 -8.17 6.76
N LEU A 26 -13.95 -9.16 7.58
CA LEU A 26 -13.77 -8.96 9.02
C LEU A 26 -12.62 -7.97 9.31
N ALA A 27 -11.49 -8.13 8.61
CA ALA A 27 -10.36 -7.22 8.70
C ALA A 27 -10.69 -5.78 8.28
N LYS A 28 -11.62 -5.60 7.34
CA LYS A 28 -12.11 -4.29 6.91
C LYS A 28 -12.92 -3.59 8.00
N LYS A 29 -13.69 -4.35 8.80
CA LYS A 29 -14.54 -3.82 9.87
C LYS A 29 -13.77 -3.55 11.17
N HIS A 30 -12.87 -4.46 11.56
CA HIS A 30 -12.26 -4.44 12.90
C HIS A 30 -10.74 -4.26 12.89
N GLY A 31 -10.12 -4.17 11.71
CA GLY A 31 -8.67 -4.12 11.55
C GLY A 31 -8.03 -5.50 11.48
N VAL A 32 -6.83 -5.54 10.91
CA VAL A 32 -6.08 -6.79 10.67
C VAL A 32 -5.70 -7.51 11.97
N PRO A 33 -5.17 -6.83 13.01
CA PRO A 33 -4.76 -7.53 14.24
C PRO A 33 -5.92 -8.24 14.93
N LYS A 34 -7.07 -7.55 15.07
CA LYS A 34 -8.26 -8.12 15.71
C LYS A 34 -8.86 -9.27 14.90
N ALA A 35 -9.01 -9.11 13.59
CA ALA A 35 -9.52 -10.17 12.73
C ALA A 35 -8.61 -11.41 12.71
N ALA A 36 -7.28 -11.23 12.76
CA ALA A 36 -6.34 -12.34 12.83
C ALA A 36 -6.45 -13.11 14.16
N GLN A 37 -6.59 -12.38 15.28
CA GLN A 37 -6.82 -12.96 16.60
C GLN A 37 -8.13 -13.74 16.66
N ASP A 38 -9.23 -13.13 16.21
CA ASP A 38 -10.58 -13.73 16.23
C ASP A 38 -10.65 -15.01 15.37
N LEU A 39 -9.89 -15.07 14.28
CA LEU A 39 -9.86 -16.21 13.34
C LEU A 39 -8.73 -17.21 13.62
N GLY A 40 -7.85 -16.95 14.60
CA GLY A 40 -6.72 -17.82 14.92
C GLY A 40 -5.70 -17.99 13.78
N ILE A 41 -5.56 -16.98 12.92
CA ILE A 41 -4.63 -16.97 11.78
C ILE A 41 -3.53 -15.92 11.98
N SER A 42 -2.43 -16.03 11.23
CA SER A 42 -1.38 -15.02 11.32
C SER A 42 -1.80 -13.71 10.63
N GLU A 43 -1.49 -12.58 11.25
CA GLU A 43 -1.69 -11.25 10.65
C GLU A 43 -0.99 -11.14 9.29
N GLN A 44 0.22 -11.71 9.17
CA GLN A 44 0.97 -11.75 7.92
C GLN A 44 0.20 -12.45 6.79
N ALA A 45 -0.54 -13.53 7.08
CA ALA A 45 -1.37 -14.18 6.07
C ALA A 45 -2.49 -13.25 5.59
N LEU A 46 -3.13 -12.54 6.52
CA LEU A 46 -4.22 -11.62 6.23
C LEU A 46 -3.74 -10.40 5.42
N TYR A 47 -2.59 -9.83 5.77
CA TYR A 47 -1.93 -8.79 4.97
C TYR A 47 -1.60 -9.29 3.57
N GLY A 48 -1.04 -10.50 3.46
CA GLY A 48 -0.74 -11.13 2.17
C GLY A 48 -1.99 -11.32 1.30
N TRP A 49 -3.10 -11.77 1.87
CA TRP A 49 -4.37 -11.92 1.14
C TRP A 49 -4.95 -10.58 0.72
N ARG A 50 -4.84 -9.55 1.56
CA ARG A 50 -5.30 -8.19 1.23
C ARG A 50 -4.53 -7.61 0.05
N THR A 51 -3.21 -7.78 0.02
CA THR A 51 -2.37 -7.36 -1.10
C THR A 51 -2.72 -8.12 -2.37
N LYS A 52 -2.88 -9.45 -2.28
CA LYS A 52 -3.29 -10.26 -3.44
C LYS A 52 -4.66 -9.86 -3.97
N ARG A 53 -5.67 -9.64 -3.10
CA ARG A 53 -7.03 -9.20 -3.51
C ARG A 53 -6.97 -7.88 -4.29
N LYS A 54 -6.14 -6.94 -3.85
CA LYS A 54 -5.91 -5.67 -4.58
C LYS A 54 -5.28 -5.90 -5.96
N GLN A 55 -4.29 -6.80 -6.05
CA GLN A 55 -3.61 -7.10 -7.31
C GLN A 55 -4.50 -7.88 -8.29
N THR A 56 -5.31 -8.83 -7.81
CA THR A 56 -6.22 -9.62 -8.65
C THR A 56 -7.45 -8.85 -9.11
N GLY A 57 -7.82 -7.77 -8.42
CA GLY A 57 -8.90 -6.88 -8.82
C GLY A 57 -8.51 -5.81 -9.84
N GLN A 58 -7.23 -5.76 -10.24
CA GLN A 58 -6.73 -4.79 -11.21
C GLN A 58 -6.03 -5.53 -12.35
N SER A 59 -6.51 -5.33 -13.57
CA SER A 59 -5.80 -5.77 -14.77
C SER A 59 -4.41 -5.10 -14.85
N PHE A 60 -3.49 -5.74 -15.56
CA PHE A 60 -2.15 -5.19 -15.78
C PHE A 60 -2.18 -3.79 -16.41
N GLU A 61 -3.13 -3.56 -17.33
CA GLU A 61 -3.32 -2.25 -17.97
C GLU A 61 -3.81 -1.19 -16.98
N GLU A 62 -4.72 -1.52 -16.07
CA GLU A 62 -5.16 -0.60 -15.01
C GLU A 62 -4.02 -0.25 -14.05
N GLN A 63 -3.17 -1.21 -13.70
CA GLN A 63 -1.99 -0.97 -12.87
C GLN A 63 -1.00 -0.02 -13.56
N LYS A 64 -0.77 -0.22 -14.86
CA LYS A 64 0.09 0.64 -15.68
C LYS A 64 -0.45 2.05 -15.80
N LEU A 65 -1.77 2.20 -16.02
CA LEU A 65 -2.44 3.49 -16.08
C LEU A 65 -2.32 4.23 -14.76
N GLN A 66 -2.60 3.56 -13.64
CA GLN A 66 -2.44 4.15 -12.30
C GLN A 66 -1.00 4.58 -12.03
N GLN A 67 0.00 3.80 -12.47
CA GLN A 67 1.40 4.18 -12.32
C GLN A 67 1.76 5.41 -13.15
N ALA A 68 1.24 5.51 -14.38
CA ALA A 68 1.42 6.68 -15.23
C ALA A 68 0.77 7.93 -14.62
N GLU A 69 -0.45 7.80 -14.08
CA GLU A 69 -1.15 8.88 -13.38
C GLU A 69 -0.39 9.32 -12.12
N MET A 70 0.10 8.39 -11.31
CA MET A 70 0.94 8.71 -10.15
C MET A 70 2.20 9.47 -10.55
N ALA A 71 2.85 9.08 -11.65
CA ALA A 71 4.05 9.77 -12.15
C ALA A 71 3.71 11.17 -12.65
N ARG A 72 2.59 11.35 -13.36
CA ARG A 72 2.11 12.68 -13.79
C ARG A 72 1.80 13.57 -12.58
N LEU A 73 1.01 13.08 -11.62
CA LEU A 73 0.63 13.83 -10.42
C LEU A 73 1.85 14.28 -9.62
N LYS A 74 2.89 13.44 -9.50
CA LYS A 74 4.15 13.83 -8.84
C LYS A 74 4.87 14.98 -9.56
N ARG A 75 4.89 14.97 -10.89
CA ARG A 75 5.48 16.07 -11.68
C ARG A 75 4.67 17.35 -11.54
N ASP A 76 3.35 17.25 -11.62
CA ASP A 76 2.46 18.40 -11.47
C ASP A 76 2.61 19.01 -10.07
N ASN A 77 2.69 18.17 -9.02
CA ASN A 77 2.89 18.65 -7.66
C ASN A 77 4.25 19.35 -7.48
N ALA A 78 5.34 18.77 -8.01
CA ALA A 78 6.66 19.41 -7.96
C ALA A 78 6.66 20.79 -8.65
N ARG A 79 6.02 20.90 -9.83
CA ARG A 79 5.87 22.19 -10.53
C ARG A 79 5.08 23.20 -9.70
N LEU A 80 3.96 22.77 -9.09
CA LEU A 80 3.15 23.64 -8.23
C LEU A 80 3.91 24.10 -6.99
N GLU A 81 4.71 23.24 -6.39
CA GLU A 81 5.58 23.60 -5.26
C GLU A 81 6.61 24.67 -5.66
N GLU A 82 7.20 24.56 -6.86
CA GLU A 82 8.10 25.58 -7.42
C GLU A 82 7.39 26.91 -7.67
N GLU A 83 6.20 26.89 -8.28
CA GLU A 83 5.37 28.09 -8.53
C GLU A 83 5.01 28.78 -7.21
N VAL A 84 4.56 28.01 -6.21
CA VAL A 84 4.25 28.52 -4.87
C VAL A 84 5.49 29.12 -4.21
N ALA A 85 6.65 28.47 -4.32
CA ALA A 85 7.90 28.98 -3.77
C ALA A 85 8.31 30.31 -4.44
N PHE A 86 8.16 30.42 -5.75
CA PHE A 86 8.44 31.65 -6.49
C PHE A 86 7.50 32.78 -6.06
N LEU A 87 6.19 32.53 -6.02
CA LEU A 87 5.20 33.53 -5.60
C LEU A 87 5.43 34.01 -4.16
N LYS A 88 5.80 33.10 -3.25
CA LYS A 88 6.19 33.48 -1.89
C LYS A 88 7.42 34.40 -1.87
N LYS A 89 8.44 34.12 -2.68
CA LYS A 89 9.62 34.99 -2.80
C LYS A 89 9.25 36.36 -3.36
N ALA A 90 8.42 36.41 -4.40
CA ALA A 90 7.94 37.66 -4.99
C ALA A 90 7.13 38.48 -3.97
N ALA A 91 6.16 37.86 -3.28
CA ALA A 91 5.38 38.50 -2.23
C ALA A 91 6.27 39.07 -1.12
N ALA A 92 7.28 38.31 -0.68
CA ALA A 92 8.24 38.77 0.32
C ALA A 92 9.12 39.93 -0.17
N TYR A 93 9.48 39.95 -1.46
CA TYR A 93 10.19 41.08 -2.06
C TYR A 93 9.32 42.35 -2.07
N PHE A 94 8.09 42.26 -2.56
CA PHE A 94 7.18 43.40 -2.62
C PHE A 94 6.79 43.93 -1.24
N ALA A 95 6.61 43.06 -0.24
CA ALA A 95 6.35 43.47 1.13
C ALA A 95 7.50 44.27 1.78
N LYS A 96 8.73 44.16 1.25
CA LYS A 96 9.92 44.87 1.76
C LYS A 96 10.21 46.18 1.02
N GLN A 97 9.54 46.46 -0.10
CA GLN A 97 9.69 47.72 -0.82
C GLN A 97 8.89 48.82 -0.08
N PRO A 98 9.51 49.91 0.41
CA PRO A 98 8.76 51.06 0.91
C PRO A 98 8.01 51.75 -0.23
N LYS A 99 6.87 52.38 0.09
CA LYS A 99 6.06 53.16 -0.86
C LYS A 99 6.84 54.34 -1.45
#